data_AF-A0A2N9LYT7-F1
#
_entry.id   AF-A0A2N9LYT7-F1
#
_cell.length_a   1.000
_cell.length_b   1.000
_cell.length_c   1.000
_cell.angle_alpha   90.00
_cell.angle_beta   90.00
_cell.angle_gamma   90.00
#
_symmetry.space_group_name_H-M   'P 1'
#
loop_
_entity.id
_entity.type
_entity.pdbx_description
1 polymer ?
#
loop_
_entity_poly.entity_id
_entity_poly.type
_entity_poly.pdbx_seq_one_letter_code
_entity_poly.pdbx_strand_id
1 'polypeptide(L)' 'MIVTLDAKRRLTVPIDLAPASPGDYFDASFDAEEDALVFRRLPGKESWLAVLKDCPVSPDDVPRRRRAPARRRKL' A
#
# COMPACT_ATOMS: atom_id res chain seq x y z
N MET A 1 21.49 25.62 4.33
CA MET A 1 21.43 24.77 3.13
C MET A 1 19.96 24.63 2.76
N ILE A 2 19.52 25.25 1.66
CA ILE A 2 18.12 25.18 1.19
C ILE A 2 18.01 23.94 0.30
N VAL A 3 17.19 22.96 0.69
CA VAL A 3 17.01 21.72 -0.08
C VAL A 3 15.73 21.84 -0.88
N THR A 4 15.84 22.16 -2.17
CA THR A 4 14.71 22.11 -3.10
C THR A 4 14.37 20.64 -3.34
N LEU A 5 13.26 20.13 -2.81
CA LEU A 5 12.81 18.75 -3.04
C LEU A 5 12.13 18.67 -4.41
N ASP A 6 12.82 18.12 -5.42
CA ASP A 6 12.17 17.67 -6.66
C ASP A 6 11.59 16.25 -6.48
N ALA A 7 10.73 15.81 -7.41
CA ALA A 7 10.03 14.52 -7.34
C ALA A 7 10.92 13.27 -7.21
N LYS A 8 12.24 13.38 -7.38
CA LYS A 8 13.22 12.27 -7.24
C LYS A 8 14.04 12.35 -5.96
N ARG A 9 13.96 13.43 -5.18
CA ARG A 9 14.77 13.61 -3.97
C ARG A 9 14.11 12.95 -2.77
N ARG A 10 14.93 12.33 -1.91
CA ARG A 10 14.50 11.66 -0.68
C ARG A 10 14.76 12.57 0.52
N LEU A 11 13.76 12.77 1.38
CA LEU A 11 13.92 13.37 2.71
C LEU A 11 14.17 12.25 3.71
N THR A 12 15.24 12.36 4.52
CA THR A 12 15.53 11.39 5.59
C THR A 12 15.10 11.99 6.92
N VAL A 13 14.26 11.27 7.66
CA VAL A 13 13.76 11.68 8.98
C VAL A 13 14.37 10.76 10.04
N PRO A 14 14.91 11.29 11.15
CA PRO A 14 15.40 10.48 12.26
C PRO A 14 14.30 9.58 12.84
N ILE A 15 14.64 8.33 13.17
CA ILE A 15 13.66 7.36 13.67
C ILE A 15 13.07 7.75 15.03
N ASP A 16 13.83 8.47 15.85
CA ASP A 16 13.39 8.97 17.15
C ASP A 16 12.29 10.03 17.03
N LEU A 17 12.24 10.75 15.90
CA LEU A 17 11.24 11.78 15.64
C LEU A 17 9.97 11.20 15.01
N ALA A 18 10.12 10.22 14.13
CA ALA A 18 9.01 9.57 13.45
C ALA A 18 9.29 8.07 13.26
N PRO A 19 8.91 7.22 14.24
CA PRO A 19 9.14 5.78 14.15
C PRO A 19 8.34 5.17 13.01
N ALA A 20 9.01 4.70 11.96
CA ALA A 20 8.38 4.08 10.79
C ALA A 20 8.89 2.66 10.58
N SER A 21 8.00 1.76 10.17
CA SER A 21 8.33 0.38 9.81
C SER A 21 8.22 0.17 8.29
N PRO A 22 8.91 -0.82 7.71
CA PRO A 22 8.70 -1.20 6.32
C PRO A 22 7.21 -1.49 6.04
N GLY A 23 6.64 -0.82 5.04
CA GLY A 23 5.21 -0.93 4.70
C GLY A 23 4.33 0.19 5.26
N ASP A 24 4.86 1.07 6.12
CA ASP A 24 4.18 2.31 6.48
C ASP A 24 4.16 3.26 5.27
N TYR A 25 2.99 3.86 5.02
CA TYR A 25 2.81 4.87 3.98
C TYR A 25 2.41 6.19 4.64
N PHE A 26 2.83 7.29 4.03
CA PHE A 26 2.48 8.64 4.46
C PHE A 26 1.90 9.40 3.28
N ASP A 27 0.82 10.11 3.53
CA ASP A 27 0.36 11.17 2.65
C ASP A 27 1.21 12.42 2.94
N ALA A 28 1.62 13.11 1.89
CA ALA A 28 2.50 14.26 1.99
C ALA A 28 1.84 15.47 1.32
N SER A 29 1.59 16.52 2.09
CA SER A 29 0.98 17.75 1.62
C SER A 29 1.80 18.95 2.05
N PHE A 30 1.76 20.01 1.25
CA PHE A 30 2.28 21.32 1.65
C PHE A 30 1.15 22.13 2.28
N ASP A 31 1.37 22.61 3.50
CA ASP A 31 0.54 23.59 4.19
C ASP A 31 1.11 24.98 3.93
N ALA A 32 0.37 25.79 3.18
CA ALA A 32 0.80 27.13 2.78
C ALA A 32 0.64 28.17 3.89
N GLU A 33 -0.20 27.93 4.89
CA GLU A 33 -0.39 28.87 6.01
C GLU A 33 0.78 28.76 6.99
N GLU A 34 1.21 27.54 7.27
CA GLU A 34 2.32 27.23 8.18
C GLU A 34 3.69 27.11 7.49
N ASP A 35 3.73 27.28 6.15
CA ASP A 35 4.91 27.06 5.29
C ASP A 35 5.62 25.72 5.60
N ALA A 36 4.82 24.66 5.72
CA ALA A 36 5.26 23.37 6.27
C ALA A 36 4.94 22.18 5.34
N LEU A 37 5.83 21.20 5.30
CA LEU A 37 5.53 19.87 4.74
C LEU A 37 4.94 18.98 5.84
N VAL A 38 3.69 18.57 5.65
CA VAL A 38 2.96 17.73 6.59
C VAL A 38 2.94 16.30 6.06
N PHE A 39 3.45 15.36 6.86
CA PHE A 39 3.43 13.93 6.55
C PHE A 39 2.44 13.22 7.47
N ARG A 40 1.32 12.78 6.93
CA ARG A 40 0.28 12.06 7.68
C ARG A 40 0.40 10.56 7.44
N ARG A 41 0.56 9.77 8.51
CA ARG A 41 0.58 8.31 8.38
C ARG A 41 -0.78 7.81 7.87
N LEU A 42 -0.74 7.03 6.80
CA LEU A 42 -1.91 6.32 6.29
C LEU A 42 -2.06 5.01 7.06
N PRO A 43 -3.29 4.58 7.38
CA PRO A 43 -3.50 3.26 7.92
C PRO A 43 -2.90 2.24 6.94
N GLY A 44 -2.13 1.29 7.46
CA GLY A 44 -1.61 0.19 6.65
C GLY A 44 -2.78 -0.42 5.88
N LYS A 45 -2.63 -0.61 4.56
CA LYS A 45 -3.65 -1.30 3.77
C LYS A 45 -3.99 -2.59 4.51
N GLU A 46 -5.27 -2.84 4.74
CA GLU A 46 -5.72 -4.09 5.33
C GLU A 46 -5.01 -5.23 4.61
N SER A 47 -4.50 -6.18 5.41
CA SER A 47 -3.91 -7.37 4.86
C SER A 47 -4.95 -8.00 3.93
N TRP A 48 -4.68 -8.02 2.62
CA TRP A 48 -5.57 -8.69 1.66
C TRP A 48 -5.84 -10.14 2.09
N LEU A 49 -4.88 -10.75 2.79
CA LEU A 49 -5.06 -12.05 3.44
C LEU A 49 -6.09 -12.05 4.57
N ALA A 50 -6.15 -10.99 5.40
CA ALA A 50 -7.20 -10.82 6.40
C ALA A 50 -8.56 -10.63 5.73
N VAL A 51 -8.64 -9.75 4.72
CA VAL A 51 -9.86 -9.54 3.92
C VAL A 51 -10.35 -10.85 3.29
N LEU A 52 -9.44 -11.67 2.73
CA LEU A 52 -9.79 -12.97 2.16
C LEU A 52 -10.23 -14.00 3.22
N LYS A 53 -9.69 -13.94 4.44
CA LYS A 53 -10.12 -14.81 5.55
C LYS A 53 -11.50 -14.43 6.07
N ASP A 54 -11.83 -13.14 6.05
CA ASP A 54 -13.14 -12.63 6.48
C ASP A 54 -14.23 -12.83 5.40
N CYS A 55 -13.86 -13.29 4.21
CA CYS A 55 -14.81 -13.59 3.14
C CYS A 55 -15.74 -14.75 3.57
N PRO A 56 -17.07 -14.55 3.65
CA PRO A 56 -18.01 -15.59 4.06
C PRO A 56 -18.24 -16.63 2.95
N VAL A 57 -17.75 -16.36 1.74
CA VAL A 57 -17.92 -17.22 0.56
C VAL A 57 -16.72 -18.17 0.48
N SER A 58 -17.00 -19.47 0.33
CA SER A 58 -15.97 -20.46 0.14
C SER A 58 -15.14 -20.16 -1.11
N PRO A 59 -13.80 -20.33 -1.09
CA PRO A 59 -12.98 -20.25 -2.30
C PRO A 59 -13.41 -21.21 -3.41
N ASP A 60 -14.09 -22.30 -3.03
CA ASP A 60 -14.61 -23.32 -3.93
C ASP A 60 -16.02 -23.00 -4.46
N ASP A 61 -16.64 -21.91 -4.01
CA ASP A 61 -17.94 -21.42 -4.51
C ASP A 61 -17.79 -20.71 -5.86
N VAL A 62 -17.20 -21.44 -6.81
CA VAL A 62 -17.02 -21.01 -8.19
C VAL A 62 -18.20 -21.48 -9.02
N PRO A 63 -18.85 -20.58 -9.79
CA PRO A 63 -19.92 -20.96 -10.70
C PRO A 63 -19.50 -22.08 -11.64
N ARG A 64 -20.43 -22.99 -11.92
CA ARG A 64 -20.18 -24.13 -12.80
C ARG A 64 -19.73 -23.63 -14.17
N ARG A 65 -18.47 -23.91 -14.53
CA ARG A 65 -17.93 -23.50 -15.83
C ARG A 65 -18.67 -24.23 -16.94
N ARG A 66 -19.14 -23.48 -17.96
CA ARG A 66 -19.74 -24.05 -19.18
C ARG A 66 -18.79 -24.93 -19.98
N ARG A 67 -17.47 -24.76 -19.82
CA ARG A 67 -16.44 -25.50 -20.55
C ARG A 67 -15.30 -25.88 -19.60
N ALA A 68 -14.74 -27.06 -19.81
CA ALA A 68 -13.54 -27.50 -19.10
C ALA A 68 -12.36 -26.56 -19.42
N PRO A 69 -11.44 -26.32 -18.47
CA PRO A 69 -10.22 -25.57 -18.75
C PRO A 69 -9.40 -26.28 -19.85
N ALA A 70 -8.69 -25.49 -20.65
CA ALA A 70 -7.81 -26.03 -21.68
C ALA A 70 -6.82 -27.02 -21.05
N ARG A 71 -6.77 -28.26 -21.56
CA ARG A 71 -5.77 -29.23 -21.10
C ARG A 71 -4.39 -28.67 -21.42
N ARG A 72 -3.52 -28.60 -20.41
CA ARG A 72 -2.10 -28.33 -20.61
C ARG A 72 -1.59 -29.28 -21.69
N ARG A 73 -1.03 -28.74 -22.77
CA ARG A 73 -0.26 -29.54 -23.72
C ARG A 73 0.91 -30.13 -22.94
N LYS A 74 1.07 -31.46 -23.02
CA LYS A 74 2.31 -32.08 -22.58
C LYS A 74 3.39 -31.59 -23.55
N LEU A 75 4.39 -30.90 -23.02
CA LEU A 75 5.65 -30.65 -23.72
C LEU A 75 6.42 -31.95 -23.84
#